data_AF-L9VYE4-F1
#
_entry.id   AF-L9VYE4-F1
#
_cell.length_a   1.000
_cell.length_b   1.000
_cell.length_c   1.000
_cell.angle_alpha   90.00
_cell.angle_beta   90.00
_cell.angle_gamma   90.00
#
_symmetry.space_group_name_H-M   'P 1'
#
loop_
_entity.id
_entity.type
_entity.pdbx_description
1 polymer ?
#
loop_
_entity_poly.entity_id
_entity_poly.type
_entity_poly.pdbx_seq_one_letter_code
_entity_poly.pdbx_strand_id
1 'polypeptide(L)'
;MDQPLFALPAERELSPAVRTKYEGYAAQGGLLGAFTYAAVVLETDDDELAATLASIPTTLFVTSSLHDDAIDEADCWAADRKRRLNQHVTLGDLAFTSALEAANSLPAEVDLSPVLKTVRQIGRGQLGKEALEPSTATLEDTIARVDERGGVWADLAVSLIGAVDGYSDEQLEGLRTVTRDAMFVLTVVDDVEDLPEDVANGVANVPIALYDGDLSASDSTAAAVESFLASDAPRRLEVLLADRRVALETGVRDLLETVDRPNEAILDAVSRALTWYCESACSIPVAQSVPLARQREIRTQVADDERTRRRAAETVVADLPFGAVADSETAAAVDPEMLADAVADLPADPLADVLVALTHVATVADGVMSTSLEEALSTLERRATRTA
;
A
#
# COMPACT_ATOMS: atom_id res chain seq x y z
N MET A 1 -10.28 -5.19 24.66
CA MET A 1 -10.75 -3.83 24.37
C MET A 1 -11.45 -3.96 23.03
N ASP A 2 -12.77 -3.82 23.00
CA ASP A 2 -13.59 -3.97 21.79
C ASP A 2 -13.91 -2.58 21.23
N GLN A 3 -12.88 -1.81 20.87
CA GLN A 3 -13.11 -0.68 19.97
C GLN A 3 -13.20 -1.26 18.56
N PRO A 4 -14.33 -1.08 17.84
CA PRO A 4 -14.41 -1.51 16.46
C PRO A 4 -13.41 -0.70 15.63
N LEU A 5 -12.69 -1.41 14.75
CA LEU A 5 -11.91 -0.82 13.65
C LEU A 5 -12.74 0.29 13.00
N PHE A 6 -12.16 1.48 12.88
CA PHE A 6 -12.74 2.71 12.34
C PHE A 6 -14.26 2.64 12.12
N ALA A 7 -15.03 2.93 13.17
CA ALA A 7 -16.48 3.16 13.15
C ALA A 7 -17.30 2.35 12.12
N LEU A 8 -17.18 1.02 12.11
CA LEU A 8 -18.21 0.18 11.52
C LEU A 8 -19.51 0.31 12.36
N PRO A 9 -20.68 0.53 11.74
CA PRO A 9 -21.95 0.36 12.43
C PRO A 9 -21.99 -1.00 13.11
N ALA A 10 -22.58 -1.07 14.31
CA ALA A 10 -22.63 -2.27 15.12
C ALA A 10 -22.95 -3.52 14.28
N GLU A 11 -22.23 -4.61 14.55
CA GLU A 11 -22.07 -5.85 13.75
C GLU A 11 -23.33 -6.49 13.15
N ARG A 12 -24.51 -6.04 13.57
CA ARG A 12 -25.81 -6.65 13.28
C ARG A 12 -26.43 -6.21 11.96
N GLU A 13 -25.89 -5.18 11.28
CA GLU A 13 -26.54 -4.61 10.08
C GLU A 13 -25.82 -4.88 8.74
N LEU A 14 -24.55 -5.29 8.76
CA LEU A 14 -23.77 -5.59 7.55
C LEU A 14 -23.75 -7.08 7.23
N SER A 15 -23.87 -7.42 5.94
CA SER A 15 -23.63 -8.81 5.51
C SER A 15 -22.15 -9.17 5.68
N PRO A 16 -21.80 -10.42 6.04
CA PRO A 16 -20.41 -10.84 6.24
C PRO A 16 -19.49 -10.46 5.07
N ALA A 17 -19.93 -10.64 3.82
CA ALA A 17 -19.13 -10.30 2.64
C ALA A 17 -18.75 -8.81 2.54
N VAL A 18 -19.67 -7.91 2.88
CA VAL A 18 -19.42 -6.46 2.85
C VAL A 18 -18.50 -6.04 4.00
N ARG A 19 -18.67 -6.65 5.17
CA ARG A 19 -17.76 -6.46 6.29
C ARG A 19 -16.34 -6.92 5.93
N THR A 20 -16.19 -8.11 5.37
CA THR A 20 -14.88 -8.62 4.94
C THR A 20 -14.21 -7.71 3.92
N LYS A 21 -14.95 -7.17 2.93
CA LYS A 21 -14.41 -6.17 1.99
C LYS A 21 -13.94 -4.90 2.71
N TYR A 22 -14.78 -4.33 3.57
CA TYR A 22 -14.42 -3.15 4.36
C TYR A 22 -13.14 -3.36 5.17
N GLU A 23 -13.06 -4.47 5.89
CA GLU A 23 -11.90 -4.83 6.70
C GLU A 23 -10.64 -5.03 5.84
N GLY A 24 -10.78 -5.61 4.64
CA GLY A 24 -9.70 -5.71 3.66
C GLY A 24 -9.18 -4.34 3.22
N TYR A 25 -10.07 -3.42 2.84
CA TYR A 25 -9.66 -2.06 2.47
C TYR A 25 -9.08 -1.28 3.64
N ALA A 26 -9.59 -1.47 4.86
CA ALA A 26 -9.04 -0.84 6.06
C ALA A 26 -7.63 -1.36 6.38
N ALA A 27 -7.37 -2.66 6.17
CA ALA A 27 -6.04 -3.23 6.30
C ALA A 27 -5.07 -2.66 5.25
N GLN A 28 -5.49 -2.45 4.00
CA GLN A 28 -4.63 -1.81 3.00
C GLN A 28 -4.40 -0.33 3.29
N GLY A 29 -5.48 0.45 3.41
CA GLY A 29 -5.42 1.90 3.69
C GLY A 29 -4.75 2.22 5.02
N GLY A 30 -4.81 1.29 5.97
CA GLY A 30 -4.13 1.38 7.26
C GLY A 30 -2.61 1.44 7.14
N LEU A 31 -2.01 0.92 6.07
CA LEU A 31 -0.56 1.04 5.83
C LEU A 31 -0.17 2.47 5.47
N LEU A 32 -0.98 3.16 4.66
CA LEU A 32 -0.82 4.59 4.38
C LEU A 32 -1.04 5.43 5.64
N GLY A 33 -1.99 5.01 6.49
CA GLY A 33 -2.20 5.55 7.82
C GLY A 33 -0.97 5.36 8.72
N ALA A 34 -0.39 4.16 8.77
CA ALA A 34 0.77 3.86 9.60
C ALA A 34 2.00 4.67 9.18
N PHE A 35 2.20 4.87 7.87
CA PHE A 35 3.23 5.77 7.35
C PHE A 35 3.02 7.22 7.85
N THR A 36 1.78 7.73 7.75
CA THR A 36 1.41 9.06 8.26
C THR A 36 1.64 9.14 9.77
N TYR A 37 1.24 8.11 10.52
CA TYR A 37 1.41 8.02 11.96
C TYR A 37 2.88 8.14 12.36
N ALA A 38 3.74 7.29 11.77
CA ALA A 38 5.15 7.23 12.11
C ALA A 38 5.83 8.59 11.89
N ALA A 39 5.57 9.24 10.76
CA ALA A 39 6.14 10.55 10.46
C ALA A 39 5.62 11.65 11.40
N VAL A 40 4.33 11.65 11.73
CA VAL A 40 3.78 12.63 12.68
C VAL A 40 4.34 12.44 14.09
N VAL A 41 4.38 11.21 14.60
CA VAL A 41 4.94 10.93 15.93
C VAL A 41 6.43 11.26 15.99
N LEU A 42 7.19 10.98 14.93
CA LEU A 42 8.62 11.25 14.91
C LEU A 42 8.95 12.74 15.16
N GLU A 43 8.06 13.65 14.74
CA GLU A 43 8.25 15.08 14.93
C GLU A 43 7.52 15.65 16.16
N THR A 44 6.37 15.09 16.51
CA THR A 44 5.47 15.68 17.53
C THR A 44 5.46 14.94 18.86
N ASP A 45 5.83 13.66 18.86
CA ASP A 45 5.66 12.73 19.99
C ASP A 45 4.20 12.59 20.48
N ASP A 46 3.22 12.96 19.65
CA ASP A 46 1.79 12.98 20.00
C ASP A 46 1.02 11.83 19.31
N ASP A 47 0.73 10.77 20.08
CA ASP A 47 -0.04 9.61 19.58
C ASP A 47 -1.48 9.95 19.20
N GLU A 48 -2.13 10.88 19.90
CA GLU A 48 -3.54 11.21 19.65
C GLU A 48 -3.65 11.98 18.33
N LEU A 49 -2.75 12.94 18.11
CA LEU A 49 -2.65 13.68 16.86
C LEU A 49 -2.28 12.74 15.70
N ALA A 50 -1.27 11.90 15.88
CA ALA A 50 -0.83 10.95 14.85
C ALA A 50 -1.92 9.94 14.50
N ALA A 51 -2.59 9.35 15.48
CA ALA A 51 -3.73 8.44 15.26
C ALA A 51 -4.87 9.13 14.51
N THR A 52 -5.17 10.37 14.87
CA THR A 52 -6.22 11.16 14.20
C THR A 52 -5.86 11.43 12.75
N LEU A 53 -4.65 11.91 12.46
CA LEU A 53 -4.17 12.17 11.09
C LEU A 53 -4.08 10.87 10.27
N ALA A 54 -3.60 9.77 10.85
CA ALA A 54 -3.48 8.47 10.21
C ALA A 54 -4.84 7.83 9.87
N SER A 55 -5.89 8.14 10.64
CA SER A 55 -7.24 7.65 10.37
C SER A 55 -7.86 8.24 9.10
N ILE A 56 -7.47 9.46 8.71
CA ILE A 56 -8.00 10.17 7.53
C ILE A 56 -7.67 9.43 6.22
N PRO A 57 -6.40 9.15 5.86
CA PRO A 57 -6.08 8.46 4.62
C PRO A 57 -6.60 7.02 4.64
N THR A 58 -6.63 6.36 5.81
CA THR A 58 -7.17 5.01 5.98
C THR A 58 -8.66 4.95 5.61
N THR A 59 -9.47 5.85 6.17
CA THR A 59 -10.92 5.89 5.94
C THR A 59 -11.28 6.43 4.56
N LEU A 60 -10.48 7.36 4.02
CA LEU A 60 -10.62 7.82 2.64
C LEU A 60 -10.31 6.72 1.62
N PHE A 61 -9.31 5.87 1.88
CA PHE A 61 -9.02 4.71 1.04
C PHE A 61 -10.22 3.77 1.00
N VAL A 62 -10.75 3.38 2.16
CA VAL A 62 -11.96 2.56 2.26
C VAL A 62 -13.16 3.18 1.53
N THR A 63 -13.35 4.49 1.70
CA THR A 63 -14.40 5.24 0.99
C THR A 63 -14.24 5.11 -0.52
N SER A 64 -13.03 5.39 -1.01
CA SER A 64 -12.72 5.36 -2.44
C SER A 64 -12.95 3.97 -2.99
N SER A 65 -12.36 2.93 -2.41
CA SER A 65 -12.47 1.55 -2.90
C SER A 65 -13.92 1.04 -2.92
N LEU A 66 -14.72 1.36 -1.89
CA LEU A 66 -16.14 0.98 -1.89
C LEU A 66 -16.94 1.71 -2.97
N HIS A 67 -16.63 2.98 -3.24
CA HIS A 67 -17.30 3.75 -4.30
C HIS A 67 -16.85 3.29 -5.69
N ASP A 68 -15.58 2.96 -5.84
CA ASP A 68 -14.95 2.42 -7.06
C ASP A 68 -15.58 1.06 -7.44
N ASP A 69 -15.64 0.11 -6.51
CA ASP A 69 -16.37 -1.16 -6.66
C ASP A 69 -17.83 -0.95 -7.09
N ALA A 70 -18.49 0.09 -6.55
CA ALA A 70 -19.87 0.41 -6.89
C ALA A 70 -20.04 0.98 -8.30
N ILE A 71 -18.98 1.52 -8.89
CA ILE A 71 -18.94 1.97 -10.28
C ILE A 71 -18.61 0.77 -11.17
N ASP A 72 -17.57 0.02 -10.85
CA ASP A 72 -16.95 -0.96 -11.76
C ASP A 72 -17.61 -2.35 -11.68
N GLU A 73 -17.94 -2.85 -10.49
CA GLU A 73 -18.56 -4.18 -10.35
C GLU A 73 -20.09 -4.16 -10.50
N ALA A 74 -20.70 -2.98 -10.71
CA ALA A 74 -22.15 -2.80 -10.63
C ALA A 74 -22.93 -3.74 -11.57
N ASP A 75 -22.38 -4.02 -12.74
CA ASP A 75 -22.99 -4.88 -13.75
C ASP A 75 -22.80 -6.38 -13.43
N CYS A 76 -21.74 -6.75 -12.70
CA CYS A 76 -21.45 -8.11 -12.26
C CYS A 76 -22.41 -8.62 -11.18
N TRP A 77 -23.04 -7.71 -10.42
CA TRP A 77 -23.94 -8.08 -9.32
C TRP A 77 -25.34 -8.54 -9.74
N ALA A 78 -25.68 -8.45 -11.03
CA ALA A 78 -26.91 -8.97 -11.62
C ALA A 78 -28.19 -8.68 -10.78
N ALA A 79 -28.87 -9.72 -10.29
CA ALA A 79 -30.12 -9.61 -9.53
C ALA A 79 -29.96 -8.86 -8.19
N ASP A 80 -28.75 -8.80 -7.64
CA ASP A 80 -28.45 -8.13 -6.37
C ASP A 80 -27.96 -6.70 -6.55
N ARG A 81 -27.81 -6.21 -7.79
CA ARG A 81 -27.22 -4.90 -8.14
C ARG A 81 -27.70 -3.77 -7.25
N LYS A 82 -29.02 -3.56 -7.12
CA LYS A 82 -29.57 -2.46 -6.31
C LYS A 82 -29.17 -2.56 -4.83
N ARG A 83 -29.20 -3.77 -4.26
CA ARG A 83 -28.83 -3.99 -2.85
C ARG A 83 -27.35 -3.73 -2.65
N ARG A 84 -26.50 -4.27 -3.54
CA ARG A 84 -25.05 -4.13 -3.48
C ARG A 84 -24.61 -2.69 -3.68
N LEU A 85 -25.16 -1.97 -4.67
CA LEU A 85 -24.94 -0.53 -4.86
C LEU A 85 -25.25 0.26 -3.59
N ASN A 86 -26.44 0.04 -3.02
CA ASN A 86 -26.84 0.73 -1.79
C ASN A 86 -25.88 0.41 -0.63
N GLN A 87 -25.44 -0.84 -0.50
CA GLN A 87 -24.51 -1.24 0.57
C GLN A 87 -23.15 -0.57 0.42
N HIS A 88 -22.53 -0.63 -0.77
CA HIS A 88 -21.20 -0.08 -0.99
C HIS A 88 -21.19 1.44 -0.90
N VAL A 89 -22.13 2.13 -1.55
CA VAL A 89 -22.22 3.60 -1.49
C VAL A 89 -22.50 4.08 -0.07
N THR A 90 -23.48 3.50 0.62
CA THR A 90 -23.82 3.92 2.00
C THR A 90 -22.67 3.64 2.96
N LEU A 91 -21.99 2.49 2.84
CA LEU A 91 -20.86 2.18 3.72
C LEU A 91 -19.65 3.06 3.42
N GLY A 92 -19.37 3.36 2.15
CA GLY A 92 -18.35 4.33 1.77
C GLY A 92 -18.67 5.72 2.31
N ASP A 93 -19.92 6.18 2.23
CA ASP A 93 -20.34 7.46 2.81
C ASP A 93 -20.17 7.50 4.33
N LEU A 94 -20.45 6.39 5.03
CA LEU A 94 -20.22 6.26 6.47
C LEU A 94 -18.71 6.29 6.80
N ALA A 95 -17.87 5.60 6.03
CA ALA A 95 -16.42 5.68 6.17
C ALA A 95 -15.93 7.12 5.97
N PHE A 96 -16.47 7.83 4.97
CA PHE A 96 -16.16 9.23 4.72
C PHE A 96 -16.55 10.13 5.89
N THR A 97 -17.68 9.87 6.56
CA THR A 97 -18.05 10.63 7.77
C THR A 97 -17.03 10.47 8.90
N SER A 98 -16.42 9.30 9.05
CA SER A 98 -15.32 9.09 10.01
C SER A 98 -14.10 9.96 9.68
N ALA A 99 -13.76 10.12 8.40
CA ALA A 99 -12.69 11.03 7.96
C ALA A 99 -13.01 12.50 8.32
N LEU A 100 -14.28 12.91 8.17
CA LEU A 100 -14.73 14.26 8.55
C LEU A 100 -14.72 14.47 10.07
N GLU A 101 -15.10 13.45 10.84
CA GLU A 101 -15.05 13.49 12.30
C GLU A 101 -13.61 13.63 12.80
N ALA A 102 -12.68 12.84 12.25
CA ALA A 102 -11.25 12.96 12.52
C ALA A 102 -10.70 14.34 12.13
N ALA A 103 -11.05 14.83 10.93
CA ALA A 103 -10.64 16.17 10.50
C ALA A 103 -11.17 17.28 11.42
N ASN A 104 -12.38 17.12 11.97
CA ASN A 104 -13.01 18.09 12.86
C ASN A 104 -12.52 17.99 14.31
N SER A 105 -11.89 16.88 14.71
CA SER A 105 -11.28 16.73 16.03
C SER A 105 -9.84 17.24 16.09
N LEU A 106 -9.22 17.57 14.96
CA LEU A 106 -7.86 18.09 14.91
C LEU A 106 -7.76 19.48 15.57
N PRO A 107 -6.59 19.81 16.17
CA PRO A 107 -6.29 21.15 16.66
C PRO A 107 -6.47 22.20 15.56
N ALA A 108 -6.86 23.42 15.94
CA ALA A 108 -7.16 24.50 15.00
C ALA A 108 -5.92 24.98 14.21
N GLU A 109 -4.74 24.65 14.71
CA GLU A 109 -3.44 24.97 14.13
C GLU A 109 -3.10 24.07 12.92
N VAL A 110 -3.73 22.91 12.79
CA VAL A 110 -3.49 21.96 11.70
C VAL A 110 -4.18 22.46 10.42
N ASP A 111 -3.41 22.88 9.42
CA ASP A 111 -3.95 23.34 8.13
C ASP A 111 -4.23 22.19 7.17
N LEU A 112 -5.50 21.82 7.06
CA LEU A 112 -5.96 20.80 6.11
C LEU A 112 -6.27 21.34 4.71
N SER A 113 -6.01 22.62 4.41
CA SER A 113 -6.30 23.20 3.09
C SER A 113 -5.62 22.43 1.95
N PRO A 114 -4.34 22.00 2.06
CA PRO A 114 -3.69 21.16 1.05
C PRO A 114 -4.34 19.78 0.95
N VAL A 115 -4.66 19.15 2.07
CA VAL A 115 -5.34 17.84 2.15
C VAL A 115 -6.68 17.86 1.42
N LEU A 116 -7.49 18.90 1.65
CA LEU A 116 -8.79 19.07 0.97
C LEU A 116 -8.67 19.20 -0.55
N LYS A 117 -7.56 19.76 -1.06
CA LYS A 117 -7.29 19.81 -2.50
C LYS A 117 -7.07 18.41 -3.05
N THR A 118 -6.27 17.60 -2.35
CA THR A 118 -5.96 16.22 -2.72
C THR A 118 -7.21 15.32 -2.68
N VAL A 119 -8.04 15.43 -1.63
CA VAL A 119 -9.33 14.69 -1.55
C VAL A 119 -10.25 15.03 -2.74
N ARG A 120 -10.32 16.30 -3.14
CA ARG A 120 -11.09 16.70 -4.33
C ARG A 120 -10.47 16.17 -5.62
N GLN A 121 -9.15 16.01 -5.69
CA GLN A 121 -8.47 15.43 -6.84
C GLN A 121 -8.79 13.94 -6.96
N ILE A 122 -8.77 13.18 -5.85
CA ILE A 122 -9.22 11.77 -5.80
C ILE A 122 -10.64 11.67 -6.36
N GLY A 123 -11.59 12.42 -5.79
CA GLY A 123 -12.98 12.37 -6.23
C GLY A 123 -13.19 12.79 -7.70
N ARG A 124 -12.41 13.74 -8.22
CA ARG A 124 -12.44 14.10 -9.65
C ARG A 124 -11.85 13.02 -10.54
N GLY A 125 -10.75 12.39 -10.11
CA GLY A 125 -10.10 11.29 -10.84
C GLY A 125 -10.99 10.06 -10.93
N GLN A 126 -11.84 9.84 -9.92
CA GLN A 126 -12.86 8.80 -9.87
C GLN A 126 -14.05 9.06 -10.81
N LEU A 127 -14.48 10.32 -10.92
CA LEU A 127 -15.58 10.71 -11.82
C LEU A 127 -15.14 11.01 -13.26
N GLY A 128 -13.83 11.07 -13.51
CA GLY A 128 -13.27 11.26 -14.84
C GLY A 128 -13.47 10.01 -15.67
N LYS A 129 -14.04 10.16 -16.88
CA LYS A 129 -14.09 9.04 -17.84
C LYS A 129 -12.67 8.60 -18.20
N GLU A 130 -12.48 7.30 -18.37
CA GLU A 130 -11.27 6.74 -18.98
C GLU A 130 -11.02 7.49 -20.31
N ALA A 131 -9.89 8.20 -20.37
CA ALA A 131 -9.54 9.03 -21.54
C ALA A 131 -8.55 8.33 -22.46
N LEU A 132 -7.96 7.22 -21.99
CA LEU A 132 -6.95 6.45 -22.70
C LEU A 132 -7.61 5.24 -23.35
N GLU A 133 -7.47 5.14 -24.67
CA GLU A 133 -7.91 3.99 -25.45
C GLU A 133 -6.78 2.93 -25.45
N PRO A 134 -7.01 1.69 -24.97
CA PRO A 134 -5.94 0.70 -24.76
C PRO A 134 -5.09 0.42 -26.00
N SER A 135 -5.71 0.39 -27.19
CA SER A 135 -5.02 0.10 -28.45
C SER A 135 -4.13 1.23 -28.98
N THR A 136 -4.19 2.42 -28.36
CA THR A 136 -3.44 3.61 -28.81
C THR A 136 -2.67 4.34 -27.72
N ALA A 137 -2.95 4.04 -26.45
CA ALA A 137 -2.26 4.62 -25.31
C ALA A 137 -0.77 4.29 -25.39
N THR A 138 0.08 5.32 -25.27
CA THR A 138 1.52 5.10 -25.22
C THR A 138 1.97 4.71 -23.81
N LEU A 139 3.16 4.11 -23.70
CA LEU A 139 3.77 3.87 -22.40
C LEU A 139 3.86 5.16 -21.56
N GLU A 140 4.24 6.29 -22.18
CA GLU A 140 4.32 7.58 -21.50
C GLU A 140 2.96 8.03 -20.96
N ASP A 141 1.88 7.85 -21.73
CA ASP A 141 0.52 8.17 -21.29
C ASP A 141 0.12 7.33 -20.07
N THR A 142 0.40 6.02 -20.11
CA THR A 142 0.06 5.11 -18.99
C THR A 142 0.92 5.37 -17.75
N ILE A 143 2.20 5.71 -17.90
CA ILE A 143 3.06 6.12 -16.77
C ILE A 143 2.55 7.42 -16.16
N ALA A 144 2.29 8.44 -16.98
CA ALA A 144 1.75 9.72 -16.50
C ALA A 144 0.41 9.53 -15.78
N ARG A 145 -0.40 8.56 -16.24
CA ARG A 145 -1.66 8.19 -15.60
C ARG A 145 -1.45 7.57 -14.22
N VAL A 146 -0.53 6.61 -14.09
CA VAL A 146 -0.18 6.01 -12.79
C VAL A 146 0.37 7.09 -11.84
N ASP A 147 1.26 7.95 -12.32
CA ASP A 147 1.82 9.05 -11.52
C ASP A 147 0.72 10.04 -11.06
N GLU A 148 -0.28 10.33 -11.90
CA GLU A 148 -1.40 11.22 -11.53
C GLU A 148 -2.40 10.56 -10.55
N ARG A 149 -2.77 9.29 -10.77
CA ARG A 149 -3.77 8.58 -9.96
C ARG A 149 -3.18 7.97 -8.70
N GLY A 150 -2.08 7.24 -8.78
CA GLY A 150 -1.41 6.62 -7.64
C GLY A 150 -0.71 7.67 -6.77
N GLY A 151 -0.06 8.66 -7.41
CA GLY A 151 0.66 9.72 -6.71
C GLY A 151 -0.23 10.62 -5.84
N VAL A 152 -1.54 10.64 -6.06
CA VAL A 152 -2.47 11.43 -5.24
C VAL A 152 -2.60 10.88 -3.81
N TRP A 153 -2.45 9.56 -3.61
CA TRP A 153 -2.50 8.92 -2.28
C TRP A 153 -1.23 9.18 -1.49
N ALA A 154 -0.08 9.15 -2.19
CA ALA A 154 1.19 9.63 -1.66
C ALA A 154 1.09 11.11 -1.24
N ASP A 155 0.57 11.97 -2.12
CA ASP A 155 0.37 13.39 -1.83
C ASP A 155 -0.59 13.62 -0.65
N LEU A 156 -1.59 12.76 -0.47
CA LEU A 156 -2.53 12.84 0.65
C LEU A 156 -1.81 12.61 1.97
N ALA A 157 -1.08 11.50 2.09
CA ALA A 157 -0.33 11.17 3.29
C ALA A 157 0.71 12.24 3.62
N VAL A 158 1.51 12.66 2.63
CA VAL A 158 2.54 13.67 2.88
C VAL A 158 1.94 15.06 3.15
N SER A 159 0.77 15.40 2.60
CA SER A 159 0.08 16.64 2.96
C SER A 159 -0.44 16.63 4.39
N LEU A 160 -0.82 15.46 4.92
CA LEU A 160 -1.19 15.32 6.33
C LEU A 160 0.03 15.42 7.25
N ILE A 161 1.16 14.83 6.86
CA ILE A 161 2.44 14.98 7.56
C ILE A 161 2.88 16.46 7.56
N GLY A 162 2.80 17.13 6.42
CA GLY A 162 3.14 18.55 6.31
C GLY A 162 2.13 19.50 6.96
N ALA A 163 0.98 18.99 7.43
CA ALA A 163 0.04 19.78 8.21
C ALA A 163 0.46 19.95 9.67
N VAL A 164 1.46 19.17 10.13
CA VAL A 164 2.14 19.37 11.40
C VAL A 164 3.50 20.03 11.17
N ASP A 165 3.88 20.97 12.04
CA ASP A 165 5.21 21.58 12.00
C ASP A 165 6.27 20.53 12.38
N GLY A 166 7.34 20.40 11.59
CA GLY A 166 8.46 19.49 11.91
C GLY A 166 9.35 19.19 10.70
N TYR A 167 8.74 19.05 9.53
CA TYR A 167 9.47 18.82 8.28
C TYR A 167 9.65 20.12 7.48
N SER A 168 10.82 20.28 6.87
CA SER A 168 11.07 21.32 5.87
C SER A 168 10.38 20.98 4.54
N ASP A 169 10.17 21.99 3.69
CA ASP A 169 9.62 21.79 2.34
C ASP A 169 10.42 20.77 1.52
N GLU A 170 11.75 20.75 1.70
CA GLU A 170 12.65 19.81 1.02
C GLU A 170 12.46 18.37 1.52
N GLN A 171 12.33 18.17 2.84
CA GLN A 171 12.02 16.85 3.41
C GLN A 171 10.64 16.36 2.99
N LEU A 172 9.64 17.25 2.96
CA LEU A 172 8.30 16.90 2.47
C LEU A 172 8.32 16.53 0.98
N GLU A 173 9.11 17.20 0.15
CA GLU A 173 9.25 16.80 -1.26
C GLU A 173 10.02 15.48 -1.44
N GLY A 174 11.01 15.21 -0.59
CA GLY A 174 11.68 13.92 -0.51
C GLY A 174 10.69 12.79 -0.16
N LEU A 175 9.87 13.00 0.87
CA LEU A 175 8.79 12.09 1.26
C LEU A 175 7.79 11.86 0.10
N ARG A 176 7.38 12.93 -0.61
CA ARG A 176 6.49 12.80 -1.79
C ARG A 176 7.12 11.97 -2.89
N THR A 177 8.41 12.17 -3.17
CA THR A 177 9.11 11.43 -4.23
C THR A 177 9.16 9.94 -3.89
N VAL A 178 9.64 9.58 -2.69
CA VAL A 178 9.70 8.20 -2.21
C VAL A 178 8.34 7.52 -2.26
N THR A 179 7.30 8.19 -1.74
CA THR A 179 5.95 7.61 -1.68
C THR A 179 5.30 7.50 -3.06
N ARG A 180 5.52 8.44 -3.97
CA ARG A 180 5.03 8.35 -5.36
C ARG A 180 5.68 7.18 -6.11
N ASP A 181 7.00 7.01 -5.99
CA ASP A 181 7.70 5.87 -6.61
C ASP A 181 7.22 4.53 -6.01
N ALA A 182 6.97 4.48 -4.70
CA ALA A 182 6.40 3.30 -4.05
C ALA A 182 5.00 2.97 -4.58
N MET A 183 4.12 3.97 -4.66
CA MET A 183 2.77 3.81 -5.23
C MET A 183 2.82 3.39 -6.70
N PHE A 184 3.74 3.94 -7.49
CA PHE A 184 3.93 3.53 -8.88
C PHE A 184 4.26 2.04 -8.99
N VAL A 185 5.22 1.55 -8.19
CA VAL A 185 5.59 0.14 -8.20
C VAL A 185 4.40 -0.74 -7.81
N LEU A 186 3.67 -0.38 -6.75
CA LEU A 186 2.50 -1.15 -6.30
C LEU A 186 1.40 -1.18 -7.36
N THR A 187 1.05 -0.04 -7.96
CA THR A 187 0.03 0.03 -9.01
C THR A 187 0.40 -0.81 -10.23
N VAL A 188 1.64 -0.76 -10.69
CA VAL A 188 2.04 -1.55 -11.87
C VAL A 188 2.07 -3.06 -11.56
N VAL A 189 2.41 -3.46 -10.34
CA VAL A 189 2.34 -4.88 -9.92
C VAL A 189 0.88 -5.35 -9.86
N ASP A 190 -0.01 -4.51 -9.34
CA ASP A 190 -1.47 -4.74 -9.30
C ASP A 190 -2.05 -4.88 -10.72
N ASP A 191 -1.72 -3.96 -11.63
CA ASP A 191 -2.12 -4.00 -13.05
C ASP A 191 -1.68 -5.30 -13.76
N VAL A 192 -0.58 -5.95 -13.33
CA VAL A 192 -0.16 -7.25 -13.88
C VAL A 192 -1.05 -8.37 -13.37
N GLU A 193 -1.42 -8.35 -12.09
CA GLU A 193 -2.31 -9.36 -11.51
C GLU A 193 -3.74 -9.24 -12.10
N ASP A 194 -4.19 -8.01 -12.35
CA ASP A 194 -5.51 -7.68 -12.88
C ASP A 194 -5.56 -7.56 -14.41
N LEU A 195 -4.47 -7.89 -15.10
CA LEU A 195 -4.41 -7.91 -16.57
C LEU A 195 -5.62 -8.62 -17.23
N PRO A 196 -6.10 -9.78 -16.75
CA PRO A 196 -7.28 -10.41 -17.35
C PRO A 196 -8.53 -9.53 -17.28
N GLU A 197 -8.80 -8.94 -16.12
CA GLU A 197 -9.90 -8.05 -15.83
C GLU A 197 -9.77 -6.74 -16.63
N ASP A 198 -8.58 -6.15 -16.68
CA ASP A 198 -8.29 -4.90 -17.38
C ASP A 198 -8.45 -5.04 -18.90
N VAL A 199 -8.01 -6.17 -19.48
CA VAL A 199 -8.27 -6.48 -20.89
C VAL A 199 -9.76 -6.63 -21.16
N ALA A 200 -10.51 -7.28 -20.25
CA ALA A 200 -11.96 -7.45 -20.39
C ALA A 200 -12.73 -6.13 -20.28
N ASN A 201 -12.26 -5.22 -19.41
CA ASN A 201 -12.86 -3.92 -19.16
C ASN A 201 -12.39 -2.84 -20.15
N GLY A 202 -11.36 -3.12 -20.96
CA GLY A 202 -10.79 -2.17 -21.89
C GLY A 202 -10.06 -1.02 -21.20
N VAL A 203 -9.34 -1.34 -20.11
CA VAL A 203 -8.51 -0.39 -19.36
C VAL A 203 -7.15 -0.27 -20.04
N ALA A 204 -6.64 0.96 -20.15
CA ALA A 204 -5.29 1.22 -20.66
C ALA A 204 -4.33 1.36 -19.47
N ASN A 205 -3.42 0.40 -19.31
CA ASN A 205 -2.47 0.36 -18.21
C ASN A 205 -1.03 0.08 -18.70
N VAL A 206 -0.06 0.13 -17.79
CA VAL A 206 1.36 -0.02 -18.13
C VAL A 206 1.68 -1.40 -18.75
N PRO A 207 1.19 -2.53 -18.20
CA PRO A 207 1.37 -3.85 -18.83
C PRO A 207 0.87 -3.92 -20.27
N ILE A 208 -0.34 -3.39 -20.54
CA ILE A 208 -0.94 -3.38 -21.88
C ILE A 208 -0.14 -2.51 -22.84
N ALA A 209 0.29 -1.31 -22.42
CA ALA A 209 1.08 -0.41 -23.26
C ALA A 209 2.52 -0.89 -23.53
N LEU A 210 3.06 -1.76 -22.67
CA LEU A 210 4.36 -2.41 -22.89
C LEU A 210 4.29 -3.57 -23.88
N TYR A 211 3.12 -4.15 -24.10
CA TYR A 211 2.93 -5.20 -25.09
C TYR A 211 2.90 -4.60 -26.51
N ASP A 212 3.80 -5.06 -27.39
CA ASP A 212 3.94 -4.51 -28.75
C ASP A 212 2.78 -4.88 -29.71
N GLY A 213 1.81 -5.69 -29.26
CA GLY A 213 0.61 -6.04 -30.01
C GLY A 213 -0.66 -5.41 -29.43
N ASP A 214 -1.82 -5.91 -29.86
CA ASP A 214 -3.12 -5.47 -29.33
C ASP A 214 -3.77 -6.59 -28.53
N LEU A 215 -3.65 -6.53 -27.20
CA LEU A 215 -4.26 -7.52 -26.31
C LEU A 215 -5.80 -7.52 -26.40
N SER A 216 -6.41 -6.37 -26.71
CA SER A 216 -7.87 -6.23 -26.87
C SER A 216 -8.41 -6.92 -28.12
N ALA A 217 -7.54 -7.20 -29.09
CA ALA A 217 -7.87 -7.95 -30.30
C ALA A 217 -7.78 -9.48 -30.12
N SER A 218 -7.38 -9.96 -28.94
CA SER A 218 -7.24 -11.40 -28.67
C SER A 218 -8.61 -12.10 -28.69
N ASP A 219 -8.65 -13.34 -29.18
CA ASP A 219 -9.88 -14.15 -29.27
C ASP A 219 -10.52 -14.43 -27.89
N SER A 220 -9.76 -14.29 -26.81
CA SER A 220 -10.20 -14.40 -25.42
C SER A 220 -9.22 -13.74 -24.46
N THR A 221 -9.65 -13.43 -23.24
CA THR A 221 -8.79 -12.95 -22.16
C THR A 221 -7.65 -13.93 -21.85
N ALA A 222 -7.91 -15.24 -21.86
CA ALA A 222 -6.88 -16.25 -21.64
C ALA A 222 -5.78 -16.20 -22.73
N ALA A 223 -6.18 -16.03 -24.00
CA ALA A 223 -5.24 -15.87 -25.10
C ALA A 223 -4.44 -14.55 -25.01
N ALA A 224 -5.05 -13.48 -24.49
CA ALA A 224 -4.35 -12.22 -24.22
C ALA A 224 -3.26 -12.42 -23.15
N VAL A 225 -3.60 -13.08 -22.05
CA VAL A 225 -2.66 -13.39 -20.97
C VAL A 225 -1.51 -14.28 -21.44
N GLU A 226 -1.80 -15.35 -22.17
CA GLU A 226 -0.76 -16.21 -22.75
C GLU A 226 0.17 -15.43 -23.70
N SER A 227 -0.39 -14.53 -24.50
CA SER A 227 0.37 -13.69 -25.43
C SER A 227 1.27 -12.68 -24.70
N PHE A 228 0.77 -12.08 -23.62
CA PHE A 228 1.53 -11.19 -22.76
C PHE A 228 2.69 -11.93 -22.07
N LEU A 229 2.41 -13.06 -21.41
CA LEU A 229 3.41 -13.88 -20.72
C LEU A 229 4.51 -14.40 -21.67
N ALA A 230 4.16 -14.71 -22.92
CA ALA A 230 5.12 -15.16 -23.93
C ALA A 230 5.91 -14.03 -24.62
N SER A 231 5.57 -12.77 -24.36
CA SER A 231 6.20 -11.60 -24.97
C SER A 231 7.46 -11.13 -24.21
N ASP A 232 8.06 -10.02 -24.64
CA ASP A 232 9.14 -9.37 -23.90
C ASP A 232 8.64 -8.33 -22.87
N ALA A 233 7.32 -8.11 -22.77
CA ALA A 233 6.71 -7.13 -21.87
C ALA A 233 7.01 -7.43 -20.39
N PRO A 234 6.95 -8.68 -19.87
CA PRO A 234 7.34 -8.98 -18.49
C PRO A 234 8.77 -8.55 -18.15
N ARG A 235 9.73 -8.83 -19.04
CA ARG A 235 11.13 -8.41 -18.88
C ARG A 235 11.29 -6.88 -18.94
N ARG A 236 10.48 -6.19 -19.75
CA ARG A 236 10.48 -4.71 -19.81
C ARG A 236 9.86 -4.09 -18.56
N LEU A 237 8.86 -4.73 -17.96
CA LEU A 237 8.30 -4.36 -16.66
C LEU A 237 9.35 -4.48 -15.56
N GLU A 238 10.12 -5.58 -15.53
CA GLU A 238 11.22 -5.75 -14.57
C GLU A 238 12.20 -4.57 -14.61
N VAL A 239 12.61 -4.14 -15.82
CA VAL A 239 13.53 -2.99 -15.99
C VAL A 239 12.87 -1.69 -15.51
N LEU A 240 11.62 -1.43 -15.89
CA LEU A 240 10.90 -0.22 -15.48
C LEU A 240 10.73 -0.14 -13.95
N LEU A 241 10.37 -1.26 -13.32
CA LEU A 241 10.22 -1.34 -11.87
C LEU A 241 11.57 -1.26 -11.15
N ALA A 242 12.64 -1.82 -11.73
CA ALA A 242 13.99 -1.70 -11.18
C ALA A 242 14.45 -0.24 -11.14
N ASP A 243 14.23 0.53 -12.20
CA ASP A 243 14.57 1.96 -12.25
C ASP A 243 13.82 2.75 -11.15
N ARG A 244 12.53 2.47 -10.96
CA ARG A 244 11.71 3.11 -9.90
C ARG A 244 12.10 2.67 -8.49
N ARG A 245 12.49 1.40 -8.29
CA ARG A 245 13.02 0.91 -7.02
C ARG A 245 14.35 1.57 -6.66
N VAL A 246 15.25 1.76 -7.63
CA VAL A 246 16.50 2.50 -7.43
C VAL A 246 16.25 3.97 -7.07
N ALA A 247 15.26 4.61 -7.73
CA ALA A 247 14.84 5.97 -7.40
C ALA A 247 14.29 6.06 -5.97
N LEU A 248 13.41 5.13 -5.58
CA LEU A 248 12.87 5.00 -4.23
C LEU A 248 13.98 4.84 -3.19
N GLU A 249 14.90 3.90 -3.39
CA GLU A 249 16.02 3.66 -2.49
C GLU A 249 16.90 4.89 -2.31
N THR A 250 17.22 5.56 -3.42
CA THR A 250 18.03 6.77 -3.41
C THR A 250 17.30 7.88 -2.66
N GLY A 251 16.01 8.08 -2.93
CA GLY A 251 15.19 9.04 -2.22
C GLY A 251 15.08 8.77 -0.72
N VAL A 252 15.00 7.50 -0.30
CA VAL A 252 15.02 7.13 1.12
C VAL A 252 16.36 7.47 1.76
N ARG A 253 17.48 7.16 1.10
CA ARG A 253 18.83 7.50 1.61
C ARG A 253 19.00 9.01 1.73
N ASP A 254 18.65 9.75 0.69
CA ASP A 254 18.73 11.21 0.68
C ASP A 254 17.84 11.83 1.78
N LEU A 255 16.63 11.29 1.98
CA LEU A 255 15.75 11.72 3.07
C LEU A 255 16.38 11.45 4.43
N LEU A 256 16.96 10.27 4.66
CA LEU A 256 17.63 9.93 5.91
C LEU A 256 18.82 10.86 6.22
N GLU A 257 19.54 11.35 5.20
CA GLU A 257 20.60 12.35 5.39
C GLU A 257 20.07 13.71 5.89
N THR A 258 18.81 14.02 5.59
CA THR A 258 18.16 15.28 6.01
C THR A 258 17.40 15.18 7.31
N VAL A 259 16.97 13.99 7.72
CA VAL A 259 16.21 13.76 8.96
C VAL A 259 17.19 13.64 10.13
N ASP A 260 17.30 14.70 10.94
CA ASP A 260 18.13 14.72 12.15
C ASP A 260 17.44 14.02 13.32
N ARG A 261 17.27 12.69 13.20
CA ARG A 261 16.65 11.82 14.22
C ARG A 261 17.49 10.57 14.46
N PRO A 262 17.68 10.15 15.73
CA PRO A 262 18.41 8.92 16.03
C PRO A 262 17.59 7.69 15.62
N ASN A 263 18.28 6.59 15.27
CA ASN A 263 17.63 5.34 14.87
C ASN A 263 16.66 4.80 15.92
N GLU A 264 16.91 5.04 17.21
CA GLU A 264 16.01 4.68 18.31
C GLU A 264 14.66 5.41 18.23
N ALA A 265 14.67 6.70 17.86
CA ALA A 265 13.44 7.48 17.69
C ALA A 265 12.65 7.03 16.46
N ILE A 266 13.36 6.69 15.37
CA ILE A 266 12.74 6.10 14.17
C ILE A 266 12.10 4.75 14.53
N LEU A 267 12.81 3.89 15.26
CA LEU A 267 12.29 2.60 15.70
C LEU A 267 11.06 2.75 16.60
N ASP A 268 11.08 3.69 17.55
CA ASP A 268 9.94 3.97 18.43
C ASP A 268 8.71 4.44 17.64
N ALA A 269 8.89 5.41 16.72
CA ALA A 269 7.82 5.91 15.87
C ALA A 269 7.22 4.81 14.98
N VAL A 270 8.05 3.96 14.37
CA VAL A 270 7.61 2.81 13.58
C VAL A 270 6.89 1.77 14.45
N SER A 271 7.40 1.50 15.65
CA SER A 271 6.77 0.57 16.59
C SER A 271 5.36 1.02 16.99
N ARG A 272 5.20 2.31 17.31
CA ARG A 272 3.90 2.91 17.66
C ARG A 272 2.94 2.90 16.47
N ALA A 273 3.42 3.25 15.27
CA ALA A 273 2.62 3.20 14.05
C ALA A 273 2.13 1.79 13.70
N LEU A 274 3.00 0.78 13.78
CA LEU A 274 2.64 -0.61 13.52
C LEU A 274 1.70 -1.18 14.59
N THR A 275 1.87 -0.75 15.85
CA THR A 275 0.93 -1.08 16.93
C THR A 275 -0.45 -0.50 16.63
N TRP A 276 -0.52 0.80 16.32
CA TRP A 276 -1.76 1.46 15.90
C TRP A 276 -2.41 0.75 14.71
N TYR A 277 -1.63 0.38 13.70
CA TYR A 277 -2.11 -0.38 12.55
C TYR A 277 -2.75 -1.71 12.97
N CYS A 278 -2.03 -2.51 13.75
CA CYS A 278 -2.50 -3.82 14.19
C CYS A 278 -3.73 -3.76 15.09
N GLU A 279 -3.87 -2.69 15.88
CA GLU A 279 -4.96 -2.54 16.86
C GLU A 279 -6.19 -1.81 16.31
N SER A 280 -5.98 -0.88 15.36
CA SER A 280 -7.01 0.08 14.94
C SER A 280 -7.43 -0.05 13.47
N ALA A 281 -6.55 -0.55 12.59
CA ALA A 281 -6.78 -0.63 11.15
C ALA A 281 -6.94 -2.07 10.63
N CYS A 282 -6.09 -2.98 11.09
CA CYS A 282 -6.05 -4.36 10.63
C CYS A 282 -7.02 -5.24 11.43
N SER A 283 -7.96 -5.91 10.75
CA SER A 283 -8.86 -6.86 11.41
C SER A 283 -8.25 -8.24 11.66
N ILE A 284 -7.11 -8.53 11.03
CA ILE A 284 -6.45 -9.83 11.11
C ILE A 284 -5.55 -9.85 12.35
N PRO A 285 -5.81 -10.71 13.34
CA PRO A 285 -4.93 -10.81 14.50
C PRO A 285 -3.52 -11.27 14.10
N VAL A 286 -2.49 -10.64 14.66
CA VAL A 286 -1.06 -10.98 14.41
C VAL A 286 -0.77 -12.47 14.53
N ALA A 287 -1.39 -13.17 15.50
CA ALA A 287 -1.18 -14.60 15.71
C ALA A 287 -1.69 -15.49 14.56
N GLN A 288 -2.57 -14.97 13.68
CA GLN A 288 -3.06 -15.71 12.51
C GLN A 288 -2.07 -15.66 11.34
N SER A 289 -1.32 -14.56 11.19
CA SER A 289 -0.36 -14.39 10.11
C SER A 289 1.08 -14.73 10.54
N VAL A 290 1.43 -14.49 11.80
CA VAL A 290 2.73 -14.81 12.40
C VAL A 290 2.50 -15.80 13.54
N PRO A 291 2.70 -17.11 13.31
CA PRO A 291 2.49 -18.13 14.33
C PRO A 291 3.27 -17.82 15.62
N LEU A 292 2.69 -18.11 16.79
CA LEU A 292 3.33 -17.84 18.09
C LEU A 292 4.75 -18.42 18.23
N ALA A 293 5.03 -19.54 17.57
CA ALA A 293 6.37 -20.13 17.53
C ALA A 293 7.37 -19.21 16.82
N ARG A 294 7.00 -18.65 15.66
CA ARG A 294 7.81 -17.70 14.90
C ARG A 294 8.00 -16.39 15.68
N GLN A 295 6.96 -15.89 16.33
CA GLN A 295 7.09 -14.70 17.17
C GLN A 295 8.08 -14.91 18.34
N ARG A 296 8.05 -16.08 18.98
CA ARG A 296 9.01 -16.43 20.04
C ARG A 296 10.42 -16.58 19.50
N GLU A 297 10.56 -17.16 18.31
CA GLU A 297 11.84 -17.29 17.63
C GLU A 297 12.47 -15.91 17.38
N ILE A 298 11.74 -14.98 16.74
CA ILE A 298 12.21 -13.61 16.47
C ILE A 298 12.64 -12.93 17.78
N ARG A 299 11.78 -12.93 18.80
CA ARG A 299 12.11 -12.33 20.12
C ARG A 299 13.35 -12.94 20.75
N THR A 300 13.53 -14.25 20.65
CA THR A 300 14.71 -14.94 21.19
C THR A 300 15.98 -14.53 20.45
N GLN A 301 15.93 -14.48 19.11
CA GLN A 301 17.10 -14.13 18.29
C GLN A 301 17.51 -12.66 18.46
N VAL A 302 16.53 -11.75 18.55
CA VAL A 302 16.78 -10.31 18.72
C VAL A 302 17.35 -9.97 20.11
N ALA A 303 16.92 -10.71 21.15
CA ALA A 303 17.40 -10.54 22.52
C ALA A 303 18.79 -11.16 22.79
N ASP A 304 19.35 -11.90 21.83
CA ASP A 304 20.67 -12.53 21.94
C ASP A 304 21.80 -11.52 21.59
N ASP A 305 22.98 -12.04 21.26
CA ASP A 305 24.12 -11.25 20.82
C ASP A 305 23.86 -10.45 19.53
N GLU A 306 24.65 -9.40 19.32
CA GLU A 306 24.56 -8.48 18.18
C GLU A 306 24.52 -9.23 16.84
N ARG A 307 25.35 -10.26 16.66
CA ARG A 307 25.41 -11.03 15.42
C ARG A 307 24.10 -11.76 15.15
N THR A 308 23.51 -12.34 16.19
CA THR A 308 22.26 -13.09 16.08
C THR A 308 21.07 -12.16 15.86
N ARG A 309 21.07 -10.98 16.52
CA ARG A 309 20.11 -9.91 16.27
C ARG A 309 20.15 -9.41 14.82
N ARG A 310 21.35 -9.11 14.31
CA ARG A 310 21.58 -8.70 12.92
C ARG A 310 21.02 -9.72 11.94
N ARG A 311 21.34 -10.99 12.15
CA ARG A 311 20.82 -12.09 11.32
C ARG A 311 19.29 -12.19 11.38
N ALA A 312 18.68 -11.94 12.54
CA ALA A 312 17.22 -11.97 12.67
C ALA A 312 16.56 -10.87 11.84
N ALA A 313 17.07 -9.63 11.92
CA ALA A 313 16.59 -8.52 11.10
C ALA A 313 16.79 -8.79 9.60
N GLU A 314 18.00 -9.26 9.23
CA GLU A 314 18.34 -9.64 7.86
C GLU A 314 17.41 -10.72 7.31
N THR A 315 17.15 -11.78 8.09
CA THR A 315 16.26 -12.89 7.70
C THR A 315 14.83 -12.39 7.49
N VAL A 316 14.30 -11.61 8.44
CA VAL A 316 12.94 -11.09 8.32
C VAL A 316 12.80 -10.23 7.08
N VAL A 317 13.76 -9.35 6.78
CA VAL A 317 13.71 -8.47 5.60
C VAL A 317 13.96 -9.21 4.29
N ALA A 318 14.84 -10.22 4.29
CA ALA A 318 15.02 -11.09 3.13
C ALA A 318 13.77 -11.94 2.84
N ASP A 319 13.03 -12.33 3.87
CA ASP A 319 11.75 -13.05 3.76
C ASP A 319 10.59 -12.13 3.36
N LEU A 320 10.76 -10.80 3.39
CA LEU A 320 9.72 -9.89 2.89
C LEU A 320 9.64 -10.03 1.37
N PRO A 321 8.42 -9.97 0.81
CA PRO A 321 8.19 -10.11 -0.63
C PRO A 321 8.74 -8.93 -1.46
N PHE A 322 9.38 -7.96 -0.80
CA PHE A 322 10.08 -6.83 -1.43
C PHE A 322 11.53 -7.16 -1.84
N GLY A 323 12.02 -8.37 -1.54
CA GLY A 323 13.40 -8.82 -1.72
C GLY A 323 13.86 -8.99 -3.16
N ALA A 324 15.18 -8.94 -3.35
CA ALA A 324 15.85 -9.10 -4.65
C ALA A 324 15.67 -10.50 -5.23
N VAL A 325 15.41 -10.55 -6.54
CA VAL A 325 15.49 -11.78 -7.33
C VAL A 325 16.91 -12.34 -7.20
N ALA A 326 17.02 -13.60 -6.75
CA ALA A 326 18.28 -14.27 -6.43
C ALA A 326 19.30 -14.36 -7.59
N ASP A 327 18.89 -14.03 -8.82
CA ASP A 327 19.71 -14.05 -10.03
C ASP A 327 19.81 -12.67 -10.73
N SER A 328 19.27 -11.59 -10.14
CA SER A 328 19.42 -10.24 -10.69
C SER A 328 20.51 -9.47 -9.91
N GLU A 329 21.53 -8.96 -10.60
CA GLU A 329 22.54 -8.03 -10.04
C GLU A 329 21.95 -6.67 -9.62
N THR A 330 20.62 -6.54 -9.60
CA THR A 330 19.86 -5.32 -9.33
C THR A 330 19.25 -5.34 -7.93
N ALA A 331 19.46 -4.22 -7.23
CA ALA A 331 19.34 -4.03 -5.78
C ALA A 331 18.03 -4.51 -5.16
N ALA A 332 18.14 -5.08 -3.96
CA ALA A 332 17.00 -5.20 -3.04
C ALA A 332 16.54 -3.79 -2.65
N ALA A 333 15.23 -3.55 -2.66
CA ALA A 333 14.64 -2.26 -2.27
C ALA A 333 15.06 -1.79 -0.86
N VAL A 334 15.49 -2.74 -0.02
CA VAL A 334 16.21 -2.51 1.23
C VAL A 334 17.37 -3.48 1.28
N ASP A 335 18.60 -2.97 1.38
CA ASP A 335 19.80 -3.79 1.60
C ASP A 335 19.72 -4.44 3.01
N PRO A 336 19.57 -5.78 3.10
CA PRO A 336 19.45 -6.46 4.39
C PRO A 336 20.69 -6.25 5.28
N GLU A 337 21.88 -6.12 4.70
CA GLU A 337 23.12 -5.88 5.47
C GLU A 337 23.13 -4.47 6.05
N MET A 338 22.77 -3.46 5.25
CA MET A 338 22.67 -2.06 5.70
C MET A 338 21.63 -1.89 6.80
N LEU A 339 20.47 -2.55 6.68
CA LEU A 339 19.46 -2.53 7.74
C LEU A 339 19.97 -3.23 9.00
N ALA A 340 20.62 -4.39 8.86
CA ALA A 340 21.19 -5.11 9.99
C ALA A 340 22.22 -4.25 10.74
N ASP A 341 23.06 -3.49 10.03
CA ASP A 341 23.96 -2.49 10.62
C ASP A 341 23.18 -1.41 11.38
N ALA A 342 22.13 -0.84 10.77
CA ALA A 342 21.34 0.24 11.37
C ALA A 342 20.59 -0.17 12.64
N VAL A 343 20.24 -1.45 12.78
CA VAL A 343 19.50 -1.98 13.94
C VAL A 343 20.36 -2.74 14.95
N ALA A 344 21.66 -2.89 14.69
CA ALA A 344 22.56 -3.70 15.52
C ALA A 344 22.57 -3.24 16.98
N ASP A 345 22.60 -1.93 17.21
CA ASP A 345 22.68 -1.32 18.55
C ASP A 345 21.32 -0.95 19.14
N LEU A 346 20.21 -1.22 18.43
CA LEU A 346 18.88 -0.83 18.87
C LEU A 346 18.34 -1.70 20.02
N PRO A 347 17.40 -1.18 20.82
CA PRO A 347 16.74 -1.94 21.88
C PRO A 347 16.03 -3.20 21.36
N ALA A 348 16.28 -4.34 22.02
CA ALA A 348 15.82 -5.64 21.55
C ALA A 348 14.29 -5.79 21.53
N ASP A 349 13.60 -5.38 22.60
CA ASP A 349 12.14 -5.60 22.70
C ASP A 349 11.37 -4.81 21.61
N PRO A 350 11.56 -3.48 21.43
CA PRO A 350 10.90 -2.74 20.35
C PRO A 350 11.28 -3.25 18.96
N LEU A 351 12.54 -3.63 18.74
CA LEU A 351 12.98 -4.19 17.47
C LEU A 351 12.27 -5.52 17.17
N ALA A 352 12.14 -6.41 18.14
CA ALA A 352 11.47 -7.69 17.94
C ALA A 352 9.98 -7.50 17.63
N ASP A 353 9.32 -6.56 18.29
CA ASP A 353 7.92 -6.25 18.03
C ASP A 353 7.73 -5.63 16.63
N VAL A 354 8.63 -4.76 16.19
CA VAL A 354 8.65 -4.24 14.81
C VAL A 354 8.85 -5.36 13.80
N LEU A 355 9.83 -6.25 13.98
CA LEU A 355 10.06 -7.37 13.05
C LEU A 355 8.86 -8.33 12.98
N VAL A 356 8.19 -8.60 14.10
CA VAL A 356 6.95 -9.38 14.11
C VAL A 356 5.83 -8.66 13.36
N ALA A 357 5.65 -7.36 13.60
CA ALA A 357 4.60 -6.58 12.95
C ALA A 357 4.86 -6.40 11.43
N LEU A 358 6.11 -6.23 11.01
CA LEU A 358 6.50 -6.22 9.59
C LEU A 358 6.17 -7.56 8.91
N THR A 359 6.49 -8.68 9.57
CA THR A 359 6.11 -10.01 9.07
C THR A 359 4.58 -10.12 8.96
N HIS A 360 3.84 -9.58 9.93
CA HIS A 360 2.37 -9.57 9.87
C HIS A 360 1.84 -8.75 8.70
N VAL A 361 2.35 -7.53 8.51
CA VAL A 361 1.97 -6.63 7.41
C VAL A 361 2.24 -7.29 6.06
N ALA A 362 3.42 -7.89 5.87
CA ALA A 362 3.76 -8.58 4.63
C ALA A 362 2.79 -9.73 4.33
N THR A 363 2.55 -10.61 5.30
CA THR A 363 1.60 -11.72 5.12
C THR A 363 0.18 -11.24 4.84
N VAL A 364 -0.26 -10.12 5.44
CA VAL A 364 -1.58 -9.54 5.18
C VAL A 364 -1.64 -8.94 3.78
N ALA A 365 -0.61 -8.21 3.37
CA ALA A 365 -0.52 -7.61 2.03
C ALA A 365 -0.52 -8.69 0.94
N ASP A 366 0.34 -9.70 1.03
CA ASP A 366 0.42 -10.84 0.09
C ASP A 366 -0.88 -11.65 0.03
N GLY A 367 -1.64 -11.67 1.13
CA GLY A 367 -2.94 -12.32 1.17
C GLY A 367 -4.02 -11.62 0.35
N VAL A 368 -3.78 -10.38 -0.08
CA VAL A 368 -4.77 -9.51 -0.72
C VAL A 368 -4.33 -9.00 -2.10
N MET A 369 -3.03 -8.73 -2.28
CA MET A 369 -2.44 -8.33 -3.56
C MET A 369 -1.02 -8.88 -3.67
N SER A 370 -0.57 -9.17 -4.89
CA SER A 370 0.85 -9.44 -5.12
C SER A 370 1.68 -8.20 -4.77
N THR A 371 2.77 -8.39 -4.03
CA THR A 371 3.66 -7.27 -3.63
C THR A 371 4.99 -7.28 -4.41
N SER A 372 5.16 -8.26 -5.31
CA SER A 372 6.27 -8.38 -6.25
C SER A 372 5.79 -8.72 -7.66
N LEU A 373 6.58 -8.32 -8.67
CA LEU A 373 6.29 -8.67 -10.06
C LEU A 373 6.40 -10.19 -10.29
N GLU A 374 7.34 -10.87 -9.65
CA GLU A 374 7.49 -12.34 -9.75
C GLU A 374 6.21 -13.05 -9.25
N GLU A 375 5.68 -12.62 -8.11
CA GLU A 375 4.46 -13.18 -7.58
C GLU A 375 3.24 -12.87 -8.46
N ALA A 376 3.12 -11.63 -8.93
CA ALA A 376 2.04 -11.22 -9.83
C ALA A 376 2.05 -12.05 -11.12
N LEU A 377 3.22 -12.22 -11.75
CA LEU A 377 3.40 -13.08 -12.94
C LEU A 377 3.09 -14.54 -12.61
N SER A 378 3.55 -15.07 -11.48
CA SER A 378 3.26 -16.45 -11.07
C SER A 378 1.75 -16.65 -10.81
N THR A 379 1.08 -15.67 -10.22
CA THR A 379 -0.38 -15.67 -10.05
C THR A 379 -1.08 -15.69 -11.40
N LEU A 380 -0.66 -14.82 -12.33
CA LEU A 380 -1.19 -14.73 -13.68
C LEU A 380 -1.02 -16.06 -14.45
N GLU A 381 0.17 -16.68 -14.38
CA GLU A 381 0.45 -18.00 -14.97
C GLU A 381 -0.45 -19.10 -14.39
N ARG A 382 -0.65 -19.12 -13.07
CA ARG A 382 -1.54 -20.08 -12.40
C ARG A 382 -3.00 -19.88 -12.82
N ARG A 383 -3.45 -18.63 -12.99
CA ARG A 383 -4.80 -18.28 -13.46
C ARG A 383 -4.99 -18.74 -14.92
N ALA A 384 -4.02 -18.49 -15.79
CA ALA A 384 -4.04 -18.94 -17.20
C ALA A 384 -4.11 -20.48 -17.31
N THR A 385 -3.30 -21.20 -16.53
CA THR A 385 -3.26 -22.68 -16.55
C THR A 385 -4.56 -23.33 -16.01
N ARG A 386 -5.33 -22.64 -15.17
CA ARG A 386 -6.61 -23.13 -14.64
C ARG A 386 -7.80 -22.89 -15.59
N THR A 387 -7.65 -21.97 -16.54
CA THR A 387 -8.69 -21.58 -17.49
C THR A 387 -8.53 -22.22 -18.87
N ALA A 388 -7.33 -22.72 -19.19
CA ALA A 388 -7.04 -23.66 -20.29
C ALA A 388 -7.53 -25.08 -19.98
#